data_AF-A0A353G8M9-F1
#
_entry.id   AF-A0A353G8M9-F1
#
_cell.length_a   1.000
_cell.length_b   1.000
_cell.length_c   1.000
_cell.angle_alpha   90.00
_cell.angle_beta   90.00
_cell.angle_gamma   90.00
#
_symmetry.space_group_name_H-M   'P 1'
#
loop_
_entity.id
_entity.type
_entity.pdbx_description
1 polymer ?
#
loop_
_entity_poly.entity_id
_entity_poly.type
_entity_poly.pdbx_seq_one_letter_code
_entity_poly.pdbx_strand_id
1 'polypeptide(L)' 'MAGNSQIRQRDTTRLLKAAKAAGFGRARVINYPDGRIEVVGENGPAPMPEAPISPFEQWKAKNANED' A
#
# COMPACT_ATOMS: atom_id res chain seq x y z
N MET A 1 -28.25 5.78 -17.39
CA MET A 1 -28.16 5.38 -15.97
C MET A 1 -26.71 5.01 -15.71
N ALA A 2 -25.89 5.88 -15.10
CA ALA A 2 -24.55 5.48 -14.70
C ALA A 2 -24.70 4.50 -13.52
N GLY A 3 -24.30 3.24 -13.74
CA GLY A 3 -24.34 2.23 -12.70
C GLY A 3 -23.39 2.62 -11.59
N ASN A 4 -23.86 2.59 -10.34
CA ASN A 4 -23.02 2.88 -9.19
C ASN A 4 -21.97 1.76 -9.06
N SER A 5 -20.80 1.94 -9.66
CA SER A 5 -19.74 0.94 -9.62
C SER A 5 -19.21 0.86 -8.19
N GLN A 6 -19.41 -0.28 -7.52
CA GLN A 6 -18.93 -0.49 -6.16
C GLN A 6 -17.73 -1.42 -6.16
N ILE A 7 -16.59 -0.91 -5.70
CA ILE A 7 -15.41 -1.72 -5.44
C ILE A 7 -15.38 -2.09 -3.96
N ARG A 8 -15.20 -3.39 -3.65
CA ARG A 8 -15.08 -3.85 -2.27
C ARG A 8 -13.66 -3.65 -1.79
N GLN A 9 -13.49 -3.37 -0.49
CA GLN A 9 -12.17 -3.22 0.14
C GLN A 9 -11.26 -4.43 -0.11
N ARG A 10 -11.82 -5.65 -0.11
CA ARG A 10 -11.07 -6.89 -0.39
C ARG A 10 -10.46 -6.88 -1.79
N ASP A 11 -11.19 -6.37 -2.77
CA ASP A 11 -10.74 -6.34 -4.17
C ASP A 11 -9.66 -5.27 -4.33
N THR A 12 -9.87 -4.08 -3.77
CA THR A 12 -8.84 -3.02 -3.73
C THR A 12 -7.54 -3.53 -3.11
N THR A 13 -7.63 -4.28 -2.00
CA THR A 13 -6.46 -4.85 -1.32
C THR A 13 -5.70 -5.83 -2.23
N ARG A 14 -6.42 -6.69 -2.95
CA ARG A 14 -5.81 -7.66 -3.89
C ARG A 14 -5.13 -6.96 -5.05
N LEU A 15 -5.76 -5.94 -5.63
CA LEU A 15 -5.21 -5.17 -6.74
C LEU A 15 -3.93 -4.42 -6.35
N LEU A 16 -3.92 -3.78 -5.18
CA LEU A 16 -2.72 -3.11 -4.67
C LEU A 16 -1.58 -4.08 -4.36
N LYS A 17 -1.90 -5.27 -3.82
CA LYS A 17 -0.91 -6.33 -3.61
C LYS A 17 -0.31 -6.83 -4.93
N ALA A 18 -1.13 -6.99 -5.97
CA ALA A 18 -0.66 -7.37 -7.29
C ALA A 18 0.27 -6.31 -7.89
N ALA A 19 -0.07 -5.02 -7.75
CA ALA A 19 0.81 -3.93 -8.20
C ALA A 19 2.15 -3.92 -7.45
N LYS A 20 2.14 -4.16 -6.13
CA LYS A 20 3.38 -4.30 -5.34
C LYS A 20 4.22 -5.49 -5.82
N ALA A 21 3.59 -6.65 -6.09
CA ALA A 21 4.27 -7.84 -6.60
C ALA A 21 4.86 -7.63 -8.00
N ALA A 22 4.26 -6.76 -8.80
CA ALA A 22 4.77 -6.33 -10.10
C ALA A 22 5.92 -5.30 -10.01
N GLY A 23 6.33 -4.91 -8.80
CA GLY A 23 7.48 -4.03 -8.57
C GLY A 23 7.14 -2.54 -8.46
N PHE A 24 5.86 -2.17 -8.46
CA PHE A 24 5.48 -0.78 -8.28
C PHE A 24 5.52 -0.38 -6.81
N GLY A 25 6.27 0.69 -6.49
CA GLY A 25 6.34 1.27 -5.15
C GLY A 25 5.07 2.00 -4.74
N ARG A 26 4.27 2.45 -5.71
CA ARG A 26 2.99 3.12 -5.51
C ARG A 26 1.97 2.63 -6.55
N ALA A 27 0.71 2.57 -6.18
CA ALA A 27 -0.36 2.28 -7.13
C ALA A 27 -1.65 3.04 -6.79
N ARG A 28 -2.46 3.33 -7.81
CA ARG A 28 -3.82 3.89 -7.69
C ARG A 28 -4.83 2.93 -8.28
N VAL A 29 -5.99 2.79 -7.63
CA VAL A 29 -7.15 2.07 -8.15
C VAL A 29 -8.21 3.09 -8.50
N ILE A 30 -8.63 3.13 -9.76
CA ILE A 30 -9.61 4.09 -10.28
C ILE A 30 -10.85 3.30 -10.67
N ASN A 31 -12.00 3.74 -10.16
CA ASN A 31 -13.29 3.14 -10.49
C ASN A 31 -14.11 4.15 -11.29
N TYR A 32 -14.40 3.84 -12.55
CA TYR A 32 -15.10 4.72 -13.46
C TYR A 32 -16.63 4.54 -13.39
N PRO A 33 -17.42 5.59 -13.66
CA PRO A 33 -18.88 5.50 -13.67
C PRO A 33 -19.48 4.55 -14.74
N ASP A 34 -18.68 4.16 -15.74
CA ASP A 34 -19.04 3.20 -16.79
C ASP A 34 -18.82 1.73 -16.35
N GLY A 35 -18.37 1.51 -15.11
CA GLY A 35 -18.09 0.19 -14.55
C GLY A 35 -16.67 -0.32 -14.81
N ARG A 36 -15.83 0.42 -15.51
CA ARG A 36 -14.43 0.08 -15.71
C ARG A 36 -13.63 0.30 -14.42
N ILE A 37 -12.71 -0.61 -14.13
CA ILE A 37 -11.74 -0.48 -13.05
C ILE A 37 -10.34 -0.48 -13.66
N GLU A 38 -9.54 0.52 -13.32
CA GLU A 38 -8.13 0.59 -13.70
C GLU A 38 -7.23 0.53 -12.47
N VAL A 39 -6.09 -0.14 -12.63
CA VAL A 39 -5.01 -0.15 -11.63
C VAL A 39 -3.78 0.44 -12.30
N VAL A 40 -3.33 1.58 -11.79
CA VAL A 40 -2.18 2.30 -12.33
C VAL A 40 -1.02 2.13 -11.36
N GLY A 41 0.01 1.39 -11.78
CA GLY A 41 1.29 1.32 -11.09
C GLY A 41 2.12 2.56 -11.40
N GLU A 42 2.65 3.19 -10.37
CA GLU A 42 3.59 4.31 -10.50
C GLU A 42 4.97 3.88 -10.04
N ASN A 43 5.95 4.16 -10.89
CA ASN A 43 7.35 4.24 -10.46
C ASN A 43 7.48 5.54 -9.67
N GLY A 44 7.00 5.51 -8.42
CA GLY A 44 7.31 6.56 -7.45
C GLY A 44 8.82 6.59 -7.19
N PRO A 45 9.35 7.67 -6.58
CA PRO A 45 10.69 7.61 -6.01
C PRO A 45 10.78 6.35 -5.14
N ALA A 46 11.92 5.65 -5.24
CA ALA A 46 12.16 4.43 -4.46
C ALA A 46 11.73 4.68 -3.00
N PRO A 47 11.11 3.69 -2.33
CA PRO A 47 10.72 3.85 -0.93
C PRO A 47 11.92 4.39 -0.17
N MET A 48 11.73 5.58 0.41
CA MET A 48 12.74 6.19 1.26
C MET A 48 13.08 5.13 2.31
N PRO A 49 14.37 4.82 2.53
CA PRO A 49 14.74 3.81 3.53
C PRO A 49 14.03 4.13 4.84
N GLU A 50 13.48 3.11 5.49
CA GLU A 50 12.82 3.28 6.78
C GLU A 50 13.73 4.12 7.68
N ALA A 51 13.17 5.20 8.23
CA ALA A 51 13.93 6.06 9.12
C ALA A 51 14.51 5.18 10.24
N PRO A 52 15.80 5.35 10.60
CA PRO A 52 16.40 4.56 11.65
C PRO A 52 15.54 4.67 12.91
N ILE A 53 15.26 3.52 13.50
CA ILE A 53 14.51 3.38 14.75
C ILE A 53 15.07 4.38 15.76
N SER A 54 14.21 5.15 16.44
CA SER A 54 14.69 6.18 17.36
C SER A 54 15.58 5.56 18.46
N PRO A 55 16.56 6.30 19.02
CA PRO A 55 17.39 5.78 20.12
C PRO A 55 16.55 5.22 21.30
N PHE A 56 15.38 5.79 21.55
CA PHE A 56 14.45 5.33 22.58
C PHE A 56 13.82 3.97 22.26
N GLU A 57 13.43 3.73 21.02
CA GLU A 57 12.88 2.45 20.58
C GLU A 57 13.95 1.36 20.52
N GLN A 58 15.18 1.69 20.14
CA GLN A 58 16.33 0.79 20.23
C GLN A 58 16.58 0.36 21.69
N TRP A 59 16.50 1.30 22.63
CA TRP A 59 16.60 0.99 24.06
C TRP A 59 15.47 0.08 24.52
N LYS A 60 14.21 0.38 24.19
CA LYS A 60 13.08 -0.49 24.56
C LYS A 60 13.27 -1.92 24.05
N ALA A 61 13.64 -2.09 22.78
CA ALA A 61 13.87 -3.41 22.21
C ALA A 61 14.99 -4.18 22.92
N LYS A 62 16.06 -3.48 23.33
CA LYS A 62 17.19 -4.09 24.04
C LYS A 62 16.84 -4.54 25.47
N ASN A 63 15.96 -3.82 26.17
CA ASN A 63 15.64 -4.07 27.57
C ASN A 63 14.32 -4.85 27.76
N ALA A 64 13.61 -5.18 26.68
CA ALA A 64 12.33 -5.90 26.74
C ALA A 64 12.45 -7.39 27.13
N ASN A 65 13.66 -7.94 27.22
CA ASN A 65 13.92 -9.36 27.52
C ASN A 65 14.71 -9.56 28.83
N GLU A 66 14.85 -8.54 29.67
CA GLU A 66 15.45 -8.68 31.00
C GLU A 66 14.33 -8.84 32.04
N ASP A 67 13.85 -10.08 32.18
CA ASP A 67 13.11 -10.59 33.35
C ASP A 67 14.04 -11.47 34.21
#